data_AF-A0AA38MM27-F1
#
_entry.id   AF-A0AA38MM27-F1
#
_cell.length_a   1.000
_cell.length_b   1.000
_cell.length_c   1.000
_cell.angle_alpha   90.00
_cell.angle_beta   90.00
_cell.angle_gamma   90.00
#
_symmetry.space_group_name_H-M   'P 1'
#
loop_
_entity.id
_entity.type
_entity.pdbx_description
1 polymer ?
#
loop_
_entity_poly.entity_id
_entity_poly.type
_entity_poly.pdbx_seq_one_letter_code
_entity_poly.pdbx_strand_id
1 'polypeptide(L)'
;MTTYAKLMDDPIGITKRKKNPKIRIGTWNVRGTYSEGKLKQIVQELQRYNTKQKGKFITDLYNYILFNSGIDNRELGTGFMVKKSLKGAVITFKPISERMSYIRLRSKYRKISLLNIHAPTEEKDLEVKTEYYEELEREYVKIPKHDIKMVIGDANAMIGKENCYRPTIGKENKHQKTNQNGEKLIEFAEENKMVVKSTFFAQKQIYKGTWMSPDGKTDHILVERRDAQLITRLRSYRGAEANSDHFLVRADLKQEIPKKKRRKEDAT
;
A
#
# COMPACT_ATOMS: atom_id res chain seq x y z
N MET A 1 -6.55 -2.82 -14.57
CA MET A 1 -5.60 -3.19 -13.51
C MET A 1 -6.01 -2.43 -12.25
N THR A 2 -6.17 -3.14 -11.12
CA THR A 2 -6.69 -2.52 -9.89
C THR A 2 -5.70 -2.72 -8.76
N THR A 3 -5.26 -1.62 -8.13
CA THR A 3 -4.28 -1.68 -7.02
C THR A 3 -4.99 -1.65 -5.68
N TYR A 4 -4.90 -2.73 -4.91
CA TYR A 4 -5.49 -2.82 -3.57
C TYR A 4 -4.42 -2.81 -2.48
N ALA A 5 -4.57 -1.91 -1.52
CA ALA A 5 -3.78 -1.94 -0.29
C ALA A 5 -4.48 -2.81 0.77
N LYS A 6 -3.77 -3.81 1.29
CA LYS A 6 -4.27 -4.73 2.32
C LYS A 6 -3.84 -4.31 3.73
N LEU A 7 -4.79 -4.14 4.64
CA LEU A 7 -4.56 -3.74 6.02
C LEU A 7 -4.91 -4.88 6.99
N MET A 8 -3.94 -5.25 7.83
CA MET A 8 -3.98 -6.42 8.71
C MET A 8 -3.43 -6.11 10.11
N ASP A 9 -3.77 -6.94 11.10
CA ASP A 9 -3.31 -6.83 12.49
C ASP A 9 -2.87 -8.17 13.13
N ASP A 10 -2.95 -9.29 12.39
CA ASP A 10 -2.65 -10.63 12.91
C ASP A 10 -1.18 -10.79 13.32
N PRO A 11 -0.80 -11.67 14.26
CA PRO A 11 0.55 -12.22 14.42
C PRO A 11 0.92 -13.19 13.27
N ILE A 12 2.20 -13.53 13.06
CA ILE A 12 2.58 -14.71 12.24
C ILE A 12 3.53 -15.57 13.06
N GLY A 13 3.23 -16.87 13.10
CA GLY A 13 4.07 -17.94 13.63
C GLY A 13 3.62 -18.40 15.01
N ILE A 14 3.38 -19.72 15.13
CA ILE A 14 3.19 -20.47 16.37
C ILE A 14 4.46 -20.31 17.21
N THR A 15 4.55 -19.25 18.01
CA THR A 15 5.55 -19.13 19.08
C THR A 15 4.96 -18.26 20.17
N LYS A 16 4.84 -18.83 21.37
CA LYS A 16 4.41 -18.20 22.63
C LYS A 16 5.41 -17.11 23.10
N ARG A 17 5.74 -16.13 22.27
CA ARG A 17 6.49 -14.93 22.70
C ARG A 17 5.61 -13.71 22.49
N LYS A 18 5.32 -12.99 23.59
CA LYS A 18 4.62 -11.71 23.65
C LYS A 18 5.16 -10.78 22.55
N LYS A 19 4.49 -10.70 21.40
CA LYS A 19 4.85 -9.77 20.33
C LYS A 19 3.99 -8.53 20.48
N ASN A 20 4.64 -7.37 20.61
CA ASN A 20 4.00 -6.05 20.58
C ASN A 20 2.96 -6.00 19.45
N PRO A 21 1.75 -5.44 19.66
CA PRO A 21 0.76 -5.33 18.61
C PRO A 21 1.35 -4.47 17.48
N LYS A 22 1.33 -4.99 16.24
CA LYS A 22 1.83 -4.27 15.07
C LYS A 22 0.71 -4.19 14.04
N ILE A 23 0.37 -2.97 13.63
CA ILE A 23 -0.41 -2.76 12.41
C ILE A 23 0.46 -3.17 11.22
N ARG A 24 -0.12 -3.94 10.31
CA ARG A 24 0.57 -4.43 9.10
C ARG A 24 -0.14 -3.86 7.88
N ILE A 25 0.67 -3.31 6.99
CA ILE A 25 0.20 -2.68 5.76
C ILE A 25 0.83 -3.45 4.61
N GLY A 26 0.02 -3.91 3.69
CA GLY A 26 0.43 -4.53 2.43
C GLY A 26 -0.08 -3.72 1.25
N THR A 27 0.67 -3.69 0.16
CA THR A 27 0.16 -3.28 -1.15
C THR A 27 0.19 -4.44 -2.11
N TRP A 28 -0.86 -4.58 -2.90
CA TRP A 28 -1.03 -5.64 -3.87
C TRP A 28 -1.80 -5.15 -5.07
N ASN A 29 -1.14 -5.11 -6.22
CA ASN A 29 -1.83 -4.93 -7.47
C ASN A 29 -2.36 -6.29 -7.97
N VAL A 30 -3.65 -6.36 -8.28
CA VAL A 30 -4.33 -7.60 -8.69
C VAL A 30 -4.68 -7.46 -10.17
N ARG A 31 -3.85 -8.02 -11.05
CA ARG A 31 -4.27 -8.29 -12.43
C ARG A 31 -5.05 -9.60 -12.43
N GLY A 32 -6.21 -9.58 -13.07
CA GLY A 32 -7.10 -10.74 -13.07
C GLY A 32 -6.48 -11.92 -13.81
N THR A 33 -6.12 -12.98 -13.09
CA THR A 33 -6.35 -14.41 -13.39
C THR A 33 -5.84 -15.26 -12.21
N TYR A 34 -5.97 -16.59 -12.29
CA TYR A 34 -6.27 -17.50 -11.16
C TYR A 34 -5.15 -18.47 -10.72
N SER A 35 -4.90 -18.67 -9.41
CA SER A 35 -4.26 -19.89 -8.83
C SER A 35 -4.39 -19.92 -7.28
N GLU A 36 -4.04 -21.04 -6.62
CA GLU A 36 -4.66 -21.57 -5.38
C GLU A 36 -4.16 -21.07 -4.00
N GLY A 37 -5.02 -21.09 -2.97
CA GLY A 37 -4.69 -20.79 -1.55
C GLY A 37 -5.79 -20.08 -0.72
N LYS A 38 -5.52 -19.65 0.52
CA LYS A 38 -6.48 -18.84 1.34
C LYS A 38 -6.82 -17.47 0.73
N LEU A 39 -5.92 -16.95 -0.10
CA LEU A 39 -6.15 -15.74 -0.90
C LEU A 39 -6.98 -16.03 -2.15
N LYS A 40 -7.08 -17.29 -2.59
CA LYS A 40 -7.97 -17.76 -3.67
C LYS A 40 -9.41 -17.43 -3.34
N GLN A 41 -9.88 -17.70 -2.13
CA GLN A 41 -11.27 -17.37 -1.73
C GLN A 41 -11.53 -15.86 -1.82
N ILE A 42 -10.61 -15.05 -1.30
CA ILE A 42 -10.71 -13.59 -1.33
C ILE A 42 -10.69 -13.08 -2.77
N VAL A 43 -9.78 -13.57 -3.62
CA VAL A 43 -9.69 -13.20 -5.03
C VAL A 43 -10.86 -13.74 -5.84
N GLN A 44 -11.34 -14.95 -5.56
CA GLN A 44 -12.53 -15.54 -6.15
C GLN A 44 -13.77 -14.74 -5.78
N GLU A 45 -13.92 -14.29 -4.54
CA GLU A 45 -15.02 -13.40 -4.19
C GLU A 45 -14.84 -12.02 -4.81
N LEU A 46 -13.64 -11.44 -4.82
CA LEU A 46 -13.37 -10.21 -5.56
C LEU A 46 -13.74 -10.35 -7.06
N GLN A 47 -13.48 -11.52 -7.66
CA GLN A 47 -13.85 -11.86 -9.03
C GLN A 47 -15.36 -12.14 -9.19
N ARG A 48 -16.03 -12.79 -8.22
CA ARG A 48 -17.50 -13.00 -8.19
C ARG A 48 -18.24 -11.69 -8.04
N TYR A 49 -17.72 -10.79 -7.20
CA TYR A 49 -18.13 -9.40 -7.10
C TYR A 49 -17.66 -8.57 -8.30
N ASN A 50 -16.99 -9.18 -9.29
CA ASN A 50 -16.44 -8.54 -10.48
C ASN A 50 -15.67 -7.26 -10.07
N THR A 51 -14.38 -7.33 -9.75
CA THR A 51 -13.55 -6.15 -9.38
C THR A 51 -13.58 -4.98 -10.37
N LYS A 52 -14.23 -5.18 -11.53
CA LYS A 52 -14.67 -4.20 -12.52
C LYS A 52 -16.10 -3.66 -12.29
N GLN A 53 -16.65 -3.80 -11.08
CA GLN A 53 -17.96 -3.26 -10.72
C GLN A 53 -17.85 -1.74 -10.68
N LYS A 54 -18.75 -1.10 -11.41
CA LYS A 54 -18.86 0.34 -11.49
C LYS A 54 -19.15 0.91 -10.11
N GLY A 55 -18.53 2.04 -9.81
CA GLY A 55 -18.92 2.89 -8.69
C GLY A 55 -18.20 2.61 -7.37
N LYS A 56 -18.38 3.56 -6.47
CA LYS A 56 -17.79 3.59 -5.13
C LYS A 56 -18.60 2.68 -4.23
N PHE A 57 -18.00 1.62 -3.71
CA PHE A 57 -18.69 0.72 -2.78
C PHE A 57 -17.81 0.24 -1.63
N ILE A 58 -18.47 -0.03 -0.51
CA ILE A 58 -17.91 -0.67 0.67
C ILE A 58 -18.66 -1.98 0.84
N THR A 59 -17.97 -3.11 0.72
CA THR A 59 -18.60 -4.44 0.87
C THR A 59 -17.83 -5.32 1.84
N ASP A 60 -18.56 -6.17 2.56
CA ASP A 60 -17.95 -7.22 3.38
C ASP A 60 -17.44 -8.35 2.47
N LEU A 61 -16.23 -8.82 2.75
CA LEU A 61 -15.56 -9.87 1.99
C LEU A 61 -14.86 -10.83 2.95
N TYR A 62 -15.54 -11.93 3.30
CA TYR A 62 -15.12 -12.84 4.38
C TYR A 62 -14.77 -12.09 5.69
N ASN A 63 -13.47 -12.09 6.05
CA ASN A 63 -12.90 -11.45 7.23
C ASN A 63 -12.39 -10.03 6.96
N TYR A 64 -12.66 -9.48 5.78
CA TYR A 64 -12.24 -8.16 5.32
C TYR A 64 -13.45 -7.32 4.93
N ILE A 65 -13.18 -6.03 4.76
CA ILE A 65 -14.08 -5.02 4.24
C ILE A 65 -13.32 -4.39 3.07
N LEU A 66 -13.90 -4.47 1.89
CA LEU A 66 -13.35 -3.88 0.69
C LEU A 66 -13.89 -2.45 0.56
N PHE A 67 -12.98 -1.48 0.50
CA PHE A 67 -13.24 -0.09 0.17
C PHE A 67 -12.76 0.15 -1.26
N ASN A 68 -13.67 0.25 -2.22
CA ASN A 68 -13.32 0.40 -3.63
C ASN A 68 -13.48 1.86 -4.10
N SER A 69 -12.49 2.37 -4.84
CA SER A 69 -12.52 3.69 -5.48
C SER A 69 -12.99 3.68 -6.93
N GLY A 70 -13.38 2.53 -7.47
CA GLY A 70 -13.82 2.37 -8.86
C GLY A 70 -14.76 3.48 -9.32
N ILE A 71 -14.38 4.14 -10.41
CA ILE A 71 -15.24 5.03 -11.19
C ILE A 71 -15.83 4.17 -12.33
N ASP A 72 -16.87 4.64 -13.01
CA ASP A 72 -17.72 3.87 -13.94
C ASP A 72 -16.99 3.14 -15.09
N ASN A 73 -15.69 3.34 -15.30
CA ASN A 73 -14.86 2.66 -16.28
C ASN A 73 -14.12 1.42 -15.71
N ARG A 74 -14.25 0.31 -16.44
CA ARG A 74 -13.87 -1.06 -16.06
C ARG A 74 -12.36 -1.33 -16.04
N GLU A 75 -11.52 -0.33 -16.26
CA GLU A 75 -10.11 -0.52 -16.62
C GLU A 75 -9.13 -0.21 -15.48
N LEU A 76 -9.45 0.73 -14.58
CA LEU A 76 -8.57 1.19 -13.51
C LEU A 76 -9.32 1.33 -12.18
N GLY A 77 -8.63 1.06 -11.08
CA GLY A 77 -9.20 1.29 -9.76
C GLY A 77 -8.16 1.18 -8.64
N THR A 78 -8.42 1.84 -7.52
CA THR A 78 -7.66 1.62 -6.30
C THR A 78 -8.60 1.31 -5.14
N GLY A 79 -8.07 0.75 -4.06
CA GLY A 79 -8.89 0.54 -2.88
C GLY A 79 -8.14 -0.03 -1.69
N PHE A 80 -8.86 -0.26 -0.61
CA PHE A 80 -8.33 -0.86 0.60
C PHE A 80 -9.10 -2.11 0.98
N MET A 81 -8.37 -3.17 1.30
CA MET A 81 -8.90 -4.35 1.97
C MET A 81 -8.58 -4.27 3.45
N VAL A 82 -9.55 -3.93 4.28
CA VAL A 82 -9.37 -3.73 5.71
C VAL A 82 -9.91 -4.93 6.47
N LYS A 83 -9.11 -5.58 7.30
CA LYS A 83 -9.61 -6.67 8.14
C LYS A 83 -10.76 -6.19 9.04
N LYS A 84 -11.81 -6.98 9.23
CA LYS A 84 -12.99 -6.61 10.02
C LYS A 84 -12.65 -6.18 11.46
N SER A 85 -11.59 -6.73 12.05
CA SER A 85 -11.08 -6.28 13.36
C SER A 85 -10.63 -4.82 13.40
N LEU A 86 -10.20 -4.29 12.24
CA LEU A 86 -9.78 -2.90 12.04
C LEU A 86 -10.93 -1.97 11.65
N LYS A 87 -12.16 -2.47 11.42
CA LYS A 87 -13.31 -1.64 10.99
C LYS A 87 -13.51 -0.42 11.88
N GLY A 88 -13.54 -0.62 13.20
CA GLY A 88 -13.72 0.46 14.18
C GLY A 88 -12.54 1.43 14.31
N ALA A 89 -11.40 1.10 13.68
CA ALA A 89 -10.25 1.99 13.57
C ALA A 89 -10.32 2.86 12.32
N VAL A 90 -11.10 2.52 11.29
CA VAL A 90 -11.26 3.36 10.10
C VAL A 90 -11.97 4.66 10.48
N ILE A 91 -11.32 5.80 10.25
CA ILE A 91 -11.86 7.14 10.50
C ILE A 91 -12.53 7.66 9.23
N THR A 92 -11.87 7.50 8.08
CA THR A 92 -12.33 8.03 6.80
C THR A 92 -11.72 7.21 5.67
N PHE A 93 -12.51 6.97 4.63
CA PHE A 93 -12.05 6.53 3.32
C PHE A 93 -12.50 7.56 2.28
N LYS A 94 -11.62 7.92 1.34
CA LYS A 94 -11.94 8.82 0.24
C LYS A 94 -11.45 8.21 -1.08
N PRO A 95 -12.35 7.92 -2.03
CA PRO A 95 -11.97 7.63 -3.39
C PRO A 95 -11.63 8.95 -4.09
N ILE A 96 -10.36 9.13 -4.47
CA ILE A 96 -9.86 10.37 -5.08
C ILE A 96 -10.06 10.31 -6.60
N SER A 97 -9.45 9.31 -7.24
CA SER A 97 -9.53 9.08 -8.68
C SER A 97 -9.46 7.57 -8.98
N GLU A 98 -9.49 7.21 -10.26
CA GLU A 98 -9.29 5.80 -10.69
C GLU A 98 -7.93 5.24 -10.27
N ARG A 99 -6.96 6.14 -10.05
CA ARG A 99 -5.56 5.81 -9.74
C ARG A 99 -5.17 6.14 -8.30
N MET A 100 -6.10 6.67 -7.50
CA MET A 100 -5.79 7.10 -6.15
C MET A 100 -6.95 6.94 -5.17
N SER A 101 -6.62 6.45 -3.98
CA SER A 101 -7.56 6.40 -2.86
C SER A 101 -6.85 6.66 -1.55
N TYR A 102 -7.61 7.16 -0.59
CA TYR A 102 -7.11 7.57 0.71
C TYR A 102 -7.86 6.84 1.82
N ILE A 103 -7.14 6.37 2.82
CA ILE A 103 -7.72 5.89 4.08
C ILE A 103 -6.99 6.48 5.28
N ARG A 104 -7.77 6.84 6.30
CA ARG A 104 -7.29 7.30 7.60
C ARG A 104 -7.70 6.33 8.68
N LEU A 105 -6.74 5.89 9.48
CA LEU A 105 -6.93 4.94 10.57
C LEU A 105 -6.58 5.56 11.92
N ARG A 106 -7.37 5.24 12.93
CA ARG A 106 -7.07 5.47 14.33
C ARG A 106 -6.06 4.41 14.78
N SER A 107 -4.95 4.86 15.36
CA SER A 107 -4.04 4.00 16.12
C SER A 107 -3.97 4.49 17.57
N LYS A 108 -3.30 3.73 18.43
CA LYS A 108 -3.08 4.05 19.84
C LYS A 108 -2.26 5.32 20.04
N TYR A 109 -1.26 5.59 19.20
CA TYR A 109 -0.31 6.68 19.42
C TYR A 109 -0.53 7.85 18.46
N ARG A 110 -0.51 7.59 17.14
CA ARG A 110 -0.74 8.59 16.10
C ARG A 110 -1.61 8.02 14.99
N LYS A 111 -2.56 8.81 14.50
CA LYS A 111 -3.39 8.39 13.36
C LYS A 111 -2.49 8.09 12.15
N ILE A 112 -2.92 7.14 11.33
CA ILE A 112 -2.18 6.69 10.14
C ILE A 112 -2.99 7.10 8.92
N SER A 113 -2.34 7.75 7.97
CA SER A 113 -2.92 8.18 6.71
C SER A 113 -2.19 7.50 5.57
N LEU A 114 -2.93 6.77 4.74
CA LEU A 114 -2.40 6.03 3.61
C LEU A 114 -3.04 6.55 2.32
N LEU A 115 -2.20 6.98 1.39
CA LEU A 115 -2.58 7.12 -0.01
C LEU A 115 -2.19 5.83 -0.73
N ASN A 116 -3.17 5.18 -1.35
CA ASN A 116 -2.96 4.08 -2.26
C ASN A 116 -2.95 4.60 -3.68
N ILE A 117 -1.89 4.29 -4.43
CA ILE A 117 -1.58 4.88 -5.72
C ILE A 117 -1.41 3.84 -6.82
N HIS A 118 -1.79 4.20 -8.05
CA HIS A 118 -1.48 3.47 -9.27
C HIS A 118 -1.01 4.44 -10.38
N ALA A 119 0.29 4.69 -10.46
CA ALA A 119 0.86 5.66 -11.38
C ALA A 119 0.67 5.25 -12.86
N PRO A 120 0.68 6.21 -13.81
CA PRO A 120 0.75 5.91 -15.24
C PRO A 120 1.98 5.03 -15.58
N THR A 121 1.89 4.23 -16.64
CA THR A 121 3.02 3.40 -17.09
C THR A 121 4.11 4.27 -17.72
N GLU A 122 5.30 3.70 -17.92
CA GLU A 122 6.46 4.47 -18.42
C GLU A 122 6.23 5.01 -19.84
N GLU A 123 5.41 4.33 -20.65
CA GLU A 123 5.12 4.69 -22.04
C GLU A 123 4.07 5.80 -22.19
N LYS A 124 3.45 6.23 -21.08
CA LYS A 124 2.47 7.32 -21.13
C LYS A 124 3.15 8.67 -21.30
N ASP A 125 2.42 9.58 -21.95
CA ASP A 125 2.90 10.93 -22.23
C ASP A 125 3.25 11.69 -20.94
N LEU A 126 4.22 12.61 -21.07
CA LEU A 126 4.71 13.40 -19.95
C LEU A 126 3.59 14.23 -19.29
N GLU A 127 2.64 14.74 -20.07
CA GLU A 127 1.49 15.49 -19.58
C GLU A 127 0.64 14.66 -18.60
N VAL A 128 0.28 13.43 -18.99
CA VAL A 128 -0.46 12.48 -18.13
C VAL A 128 0.30 12.16 -16.84
N LYS A 129 1.64 12.01 -16.94
CA LYS A 129 2.48 11.79 -15.76
C LYS A 129 2.49 13.03 -14.85
N THR A 130 2.62 14.23 -15.42
CA THR A 130 2.65 15.49 -14.66
C THR A 130 1.33 15.75 -13.94
N GLU A 131 0.20 15.67 -14.64
CA GLU A 131 -1.14 15.81 -14.03
C GLU A 131 -1.35 14.85 -12.86
N TYR A 132 -0.88 13.61 -13.01
CA TYR A 132 -0.97 12.60 -11.98
C TYR A 132 -0.17 12.96 -10.72
N TYR A 133 1.07 13.43 -10.86
CA TYR A 133 1.90 13.82 -9.72
C TYR A 133 1.41 15.13 -9.08
N GLU A 134 0.84 16.06 -9.84
CA GLU A 134 0.17 17.26 -9.31
C GLU A 134 -1.08 16.91 -8.48
N GLU A 135 -1.88 15.93 -8.93
CA GLU A 135 -2.99 15.39 -8.13
C GLU A 135 -2.48 14.73 -6.85
N LEU A 136 -1.41 13.93 -6.94
CA LEU A 136 -0.81 13.28 -5.78
C LEU A 136 -0.33 14.30 -4.74
N GLU A 137 0.34 15.35 -5.18
CA GLU A 137 0.81 16.43 -4.32
C GLU A 137 -0.36 17.13 -3.63
N ARG A 138 -1.37 17.53 -4.41
CA ARG A 138 -2.58 18.19 -3.92
C ARG A 138 -3.31 17.37 -2.84
N GLU A 139 -3.36 16.05 -2.98
CA GLU A 139 -3.99 15.19 -1.97
C GLU A 139 -3.07 14.91 -0.78
N TYR A 140 -1.76 14.84 -0.98
CA TYR A 140 -0.78 14.64 0.09
C TYR A 140 -0.71 15.83 1.07
N VAL A 141 -0.77 17.07 0.56
CA VAL A 141 -0.74 18.28 1.41
C VAL A 141 -1.98 18.41 2.30
N LYS A 142 -3.12 17.88 1.86
CA LYS A 142 -4.38 17.84 2.64
C LYS A 142 -4.30 16.89 3.83
N ILE A 143 -3.33 15.96 3.87
CA ILE A 143 -3.19 15.02 4.97
C ILE A 143 -2.73 15.76 6.24
N PRO A 144 -3.41 15.56 7.39
CA PRO A 144 -3.04 16.23 8.64
C PRO A 144 -1.58 16.03 9.03
N LYS A 145 -0.91 17.13 9.42
CA LYS A 145 0.54 17.15 9.73
C LYS A 145 0.96 16.26 10.90
N HIS A 146 0.06 15.88 11.80
CA HIS A 146 0.37 15.04 12.96
C HIS A 146 0.18 13.54 12.69
N ASP A 147 -0.43 13.17 11.56
CA ASP A 147 -0.62 11.78 11.18
C ASP A 147 0.71 11.17 10.71
N ILE A 148 0.83 9.85 10.78
CA ILE A 148 1.88 9.10 10.09
C ILE A 148 1.44 9.00 8.63
N LYS A 149 2.12 9.72 7.73
CA LYS A 149 1.78 9.73 6.30
C LYS A 149 2.56 8.66 5.56
N MET A 150 1.85 7.87 4.75
CA MET A 150 2.47 6.91 3.84
C MET A 150 1.80 6.97 2.48
N VAL A 151 2.61 6.79 1.43
CA VAL A 151 2.15 6.56 0.07
C VAL A 151 2.55 5.13 -0.29
N ILE A 152 1.59 4.33 -0.71
CA ILE A 152 1.77 2.90 -1.03
C ILE A 152 1.09 2.59 -2.34
N GLY A 153 1.59 1.62 -3.07
CA GLY A 153 0.95 1.22 -4.32
C GLY A 153 1.95 0.98 -5.43
N ASP A 154 1.41 0.81 -6.62
CA ASP A 154 2.18 0.57 -7.83
C ASP A 154 2.51 1.91 -8.48
N ALA A 155 3.77 2.32 -8.38
CA ALA A 155 4.21 3.59 -8.93
C ALA A 155 4.79 3.44 -10.35
N ASN A 156 4.78 2.23 -10.94
CA ASN A 156 5.41 1.96 -12.25
C ASN A 156 6.85 2.52 -12.35
N ALA A 157 7.54 2.57 -11.21
CA ALA A 157 8.82 3.22 -11.03
C ALA A 157 9.91 2.17 -10.83
N MET A 158 11.02 2.30 -11.54
CA MET A 158 12.23 1.52 -11.32
C MET A 158 13.24 2.43 -10.64
N ILE A 159 13.64 2.08 -9.41
CA ILE A 159 14.63 2.85 -8.65
C ILE A 159 15.98 2.14 -8.67
N GLY A 160 17.00 2.86 -9.11
CA GLY A 160 18.39 2.44 -9.20
C GLY A 160 19.16 2.57 -7.89
N LYS A 161 20.48 2.62 -7.98
CA LYS A 161 21.39 2.70 -6.81
C LYS A 161 22.19 4.01 -6.75
N GLU A 162 21.84 4.99 -7.56
CA GLU A 162 22.57 6.24 -7.71
C GLU A 162 22.75 6.96 -6.37
N ASN A 163 23.94 7.52 -6.16
CA ASN A 163 24.28 8.23 -4.92
C ASN A 163 23.57 9.59 -4.81
N CYS A 164 23.26 10.23 -5.93
CA CYS A 164 22.60 11.55 -5.96
C CYS A 164 21.23 11.54 -5.28
N TYR A 165 20.48 10.44 -5.36
CA TYR A 165 19.16 10.30 -4.74
C TYR A 165 19.19 9.90 -3.26
N ARG A 166 20.38 9.86 -2.63
CA ARG A 166 20.50 9.61 -1.19
C ARG A 166 20.42 10.95 -0.45
N PRO A 167 19.65 11.03 0.66
CA PRO A 167 19.16 9.92 1.50
C PRO A 167 17.72 9.46 1.21
N THR A 168 17.11 9.90 0.12
CA THR A 168 15.70 9.61 -0.22
C THR A 168 15.47 8.13 -0.52
N ILE A 169 16.43 7.51 -1.20
CA ILE A 169 16.44 6.06 -1.50
C ILE A 169 17.51 5.34 -0.68
N GLY A 170 17.29 4.03 -0.48
CA GLY A 170 18.22 3.13 0.18
C GLY A 170 19.27 2.55 -0.77
N LYS A 171 20.00 1.53 -0.29
CA LYS A 171 21.04 0.83 -1.07
C LYS A 171 20.52 -0.49 -1.67
N GLU A 172 19.34 -0.93 -1.26
CA GLU A 172 18.85 -2.30 -1.44
C GLU A 172 17.93 -2.46 -2.65
N ASN A 173 18.41 -2.00 -3.81
CA ASN A 173 17.65 -2.05 -5.07
C ASN A 173 18.13 -3.18 -5.99
N LYS A 174 17.23 -3.62 -6.89
CA LYS A 174 17.55 -4.57 -7.96
C LYS A 174 18.26 -3.87 -9.12
N HIS A 175 17.74 -2.70 -9.51
CA HIS A 175 18.22 -1.93 -10.65
C HIS A 175 19.47 -1.14 -10.31
N GLN A 176 20.26 -0.84 -11.33
CA GLN A 176 21.43 0.05 -11.22
C GLN A 176 21.03 1.49 -11.51
N LYS A 177 20.15 1.70 -12.49
CA LYS A 177 19.64 3.00 -12.91
C LYS A 177 18.16 3.16 -12.61
N THR A 178 17.78 4.40 -12.31
CA THR A 178 16.42 4.87 -12.12
C THR A 178 15.81 5.21 -13.48
N ASN A 179 14.53 4.88 -13.70
CA ASN A 179 13.80 5.27 -14.92
C ASN A 179 13.05 6.61 -14.71
N GLN A 180 12.36 7.13 -15.72
CA GLN A 180 11.71 8.45 -15.64
C GLN A 180 10.60 8.49 -14.58
N ASN A 181 9.79 7.42 -14.48
CA ASN A 181 8.82 7.29 -13.39
C ASN A 181 9.49 7.23 -12.01
N GLY A 182 10.66 6.60 -11.91
CA GLY A 182 11.47 6.55 -10.70
C GLY A 182 11.99 7.93 -10.29
N GLU A 183 12.45 8.74 -11.25
CA GLU A 183 12.88 10.12 -11.00
C GLU A 183 11.74 10.96 -10.44
N LYS A 184 10.55 10.93 -11.07
CA LYS A 184 9.37 11.65 -10.56
C LYS A 184 8.94 11.20 -9.16
N LEU A 185 9.02 9.90 -8.87
CA LEU A 185 8.70 9.38 -7.54
C LEU A 185 9.71 9.84 -6.47
N ILE A 186 10.99 9.94 -6.83
CA ILE A 186 12.04 10.43 -5.94
C ILE A 186 11.90 11.93 -5.71
N GLU A 187 11.64 12.71 -6.76
CA GLU A 187 11.38 14.16 -6.69
C GLU A 187 10.21 14.45 -5.74
N PHE A 188 9.06 13.79 -5.96
CA PHE A 188 7.91 13.88 -5.05
C PHE A 188 8.28 13.52 -3.60
N ALA A 189 9.10 12.47 -3.41
CA ALA A 189 9.53 12.06 -2.08
C ALA A 189 10.46 13.10 -1.42
N GLU A 190 11.32 13.75 -2.19
CA GLU A 190 12.26 14.77 -1.70
C GLU A 190 11.54 16.02 -1.23
N GLU A 191 10.65 16.56 -2.07
CA GLU A 191 9.83 17.73 -1.77
C GLU A 191 9.01 17.52 -0.49
N ASN A 192 8.46 16.32 -0.33
CA ASN A 192 7.62 15.96 0.80
C ASN A 192 8.36 15.39 2.02
N LYS A 193 9.70 15.43 2.01
CA LYS A 193 10.55 14.91 3.10
C LYS A 193 10.24 13.45 3.42
N MET A 194 9.88 12.67 2.42
CA MET A 194 9.66 11.24 2.49
C MET A 194 10.94 10.47 2.17
N VAL A 195 10.89 9.17 2.41
CA VAL A 195 11.89 8.21 1.93
C VAL A 195 11.18 7.07 1.24
N VAL A 196 11.76 6.54 0.16
CA VAL A 196 11.23 5.36 -0.52
C VAL A 196 11.62 4.12 0.27
N LYS A 197 10.99 3.90 1.43
CA LYS A 197 11.40 2.91 2.43
C LYS A 197 11.53 1.48 1.89
N SER A 198 10.78 1.17 0.83
CA SER A 198 10.86 -0.10 0.11
C SER A 198 12.23 -0.44 -0.49
N THR A 199 13.15 0.54 -0.59
CA THR A 199 14.54 0.44 -1.12
C THR A 199 15.62 0.29 -0.03
N PHE A 200 15.24 0.30 1.25
CA PHE A 200 16.17 0.27 2.39
C PHE A 200 16.37 -1.12 3.00
N PHE A 201 15.50 -2.08 2.68
CA PHE A 201 15.54 -3.39 3.30
C PHE A 201 16.23 -4.40 2.40
N ALA A 202 17.29 -5.02 2.91
CA ALA A 202 17.97 -6.11 2.24
C ALA A 202 17.01 -7.29 2.08
N GLN A 203 16.88 -7.76 0.85
CA GLN A 203 16.09 -8.93 0.48
C GLN A 203 16.98 -9.79 -0.43
N LYS A 204 16.84 -11.12 -0.41
CA LYS A 204 17.53 -11.96 -1.41
C LYS A 204 17.13 -11.46 -2.81
N GLN A 205 18.02 -11.56 -3.80
CA GLN A 205 17.75 -11.07 -5.16
C GLN A 205 16.43 -11.62 -5.72
N ILE A 206 16.14 -12.89 -5.42
CA ILE A 206 14.86 -13.58 -5.67
C ILE A 206 13.65 -13.01 -4.89
N TYR A 207 13.76 -11.90 -4.17
CA TYR A 207 12.63 -11.25 -3.48
C TYR A 207 12.60 -9.74 -3.75
N LYS A 208 13.63 -9.19 -4.43
CA LYS A 208 13.74 -7.77 -4.75
C LYS A 208 12.84 -7.32 -5.91
N GLY A 209 12.35 -8.24 -6.74
CA GLY A 209 11.28 -7.96 -7.70
C GLY A 209 9.92 -8.05 -7.02
N THR A 210 9.02 -7.11 -7.32
CA THR A 210 7.59 -7.23 -7.00
C THR A 210 6.78 -7.70 -8.18
N TRP A 211 7.41 -7.96 -9.33
CA TRP A 211 6.76 -8.34 -10.58
C TRP A 211 7.34 -9.64 -11.18
N MET A 212 6.57 -10.39 -11.96
CA MET A 212 7.00 -11.62 -12.66
C MET A 212 7.70 -11.36 -14.01
N SER A 213 7.68 -10.15 -14.58
CA SER A 213 8.53 -9.76 -15.73
C SER A 213 9.97 -9.42 -15.27
N PRO A 214 10.99 -9.39 -16.16
CA PRO A 214 12.37 -9.02 -15.81
C PRO A 214 12.51 -7.66 -15.11
N ASP A 215 11.51 -6.79 -15.27
CA ASP A 215 11.53 -5.34 -15.04
C ASP A 215 11.48 -4.90 -13.56
N GLY A 216 11.37 -5.85 -12.63
CA GLY A 216 11.72 -5.62 -11.22
C GLY A 216 10.60 -5.16 -10.30
N LYS A 217 10.81 -4.10 -9.51
CA LYS A 217 9.89 -3.69 -8.43
C LYS A 217 9.28 -2.35 -8.76
N THR A 218 7.97 -2.35 -9.03
CA THR A 218 7.18 -1.14 -9.29
C THR A 218 6.31 -0.74 -8.10
N ASP A 219 6.07 -1.67 -7.17
CA ASP A 219 5.36 -1.40 -5.93
C ASP A 219 6.29 -0.78 -4.89
N HIS A 220 5.93 0.43 -4.44
CA HIS A 220 6.70 1.17 -3.47
C HIS A 220 5.89 1.49 -2.21
N ILE A 221 6.65 1.67 -1.14
CA ILE A 221 6.17 2.18 0.15
C ILE A 221 7.05 3.37 0.49
N LEU A 222 6.43 4.54 0.51
CA LEU A 222 7.02 5.79 0.95
C LEU A 222 6.45 6.13 2.33
N VAL A 223 7.28 6.75 3.16
CA VAL A 223 6.90 7.26 4.49
C VAL A 223 7.69 8.53 4.78
N GLU A 224 7.12 9.47 5.54
CA GLU A 224 7.85 10.63 6.01
C GLU A 224 9.15 10.21 6.72
N ARG A 225 10.25 10.94 6.48
CA ARG A 225 11.58 10.63 7.00
C ARG A 225 11.60 10.50 8.52
N ARG A 226 10.87 11.37 9.23
CA ARG A 226 10.71 11.34 10.71
C ARG A 226 10.06 10.04 11.23
N ASP A 227 9.26 9.39 10.39
CA ASP A 227 8.50 8.19 10.71
C ASP A 227 9.08 6.92 10.09
N ALA A 228 10.18 7.04 9.31
CA ALA A 228 10.81 5.93 8.62
C ALA A 228 11.26 4.79 9.56
N GLN A 229 11.58 5.12 10.81
CA GLN A 229 11.93 4.18 11.88
C GLN A 229 10.74 3.36 12.43
N LEU A 230 9.50 3.80 12.19
CA LEU A 230 8.31 3.07 12.59
C LEU A 230 8.09 1.83 11.72
N ILE A 231 8.62 1.82 10.49
CA ILE A 231 8.62 0.65 9.62
C ILE A 231 9.77 -0.26 10.01
N THR A 232 9.44 -1.33 10.74
CA THR A 232 10.44 -2.24 11.34
C THR A 232 10.83 -3.39 10.43
N ARG A 233 10.01 -3.69 9.42
CA ARG A 233 10.25 -4.79 8.48
C ARG A 233 9.47 -4.53 7.20
N LEU A 234 10.10 -4.77 6.07
CA LEU A 234 9.46 -4.76 4.76
C LEU A 234 9.86 -6.02 3.98
N ARG A 235 8.87 -6.77 3.50
CA ARG A 235 9.09 -8.00 2.74
C ARG A 235 8.12 -8.12 1.57
N SER A 236 8.64 -8.56 0.43
CA SER A 236 7.86 -9.04 -0.72
C SER A 236 7.54 -10.52 -0.49
N TYR A 237 6.28 -10.94 -0.69
CA TYR A 237 5.84 -12.33 -0.50
C TYR A 237 5.51 -12.96 -1.85
N ARG A 238 6.31 -13.94 -2.27
CA ARG A 238 6.14 -14.64 -3.55
C ARG A 238 5.08 -15.75 -3.58
N GLY A 239 4.70 -16.30 -2.42
CA GLY A 239 3.69 -17.37 -2.30
C GLY A 239 2.28 -16.89 -1.96
N ALA A 240 1.98 -15.60 -2.15
CA ALA A 240 0.62 -15.08 -2.11
C ALA A 240 0.01 -15.25 -3.52
N GLU A 241 -0.07 -16.49 -3.98
CA GLU A 241 -0.44 -16.85 -5.34
C GLU A 241 -1.93 -16.58 -5.56
N ALA A 242 -2.20 -15.56 -6.36
CA ALA A 242 -3.46 -15.43 -7.05
C ALA A 242 -3.17 -14.82 -8.43
N ASN A 243 -2.38 -15.53 -9.26
CA ASN A 243 -1.98 -15.20 -10.64
C ASN A 243 -2.05 -13.70 -11.00
N SER A 244 -1.52 -12.88 -10.10
CA SER A 244 -1.16 -11.50 -10.35
C SER A 244 0.34 -11.56 -10.57
N ASP A 245 0.76 -10.92 -11.64
CA ASP A 245 2.14 -10.65 -11.93
C ASP A 245 2.81 -9.83 -10.81
N HIS A 246 2.07 -9.27 -9.83
CA HIS A 246 2.62 -8.63 -8.61
C HIS A 246 2.68 -9.50 -7.33
N PHE A 247 3.81 -9.40 -6.62
CA PHE A 247 4.03 -9.89 -5.26
C PHE A 247 3.57 -8.87 -4.20
N LEU A 248 2.86 -9.36 -3.17
CA LEU A 248 2.46 -8.55 -2.01
C LEU A 248 3.69 -7.95 -1.32
N VAL A 249 3.79 -6.61 -1.30
CA VAL A 249 4.77 -5.89 -0.49
C VAL A 249 4.16 -5.54 0.84
N ARG A 250 4.73 -6.04 1.95
CA ARG A 250 4.21 -5.80 3.30
C ARG A 250 5.22 -5.10 4.18
N ALA A 251 4.75 -4.07 4.88
CA ALA A 251 5.41 -3.36 5.95
C ALA A 251 4.79 -3.70 7.33
N ASP A 252 5.65 -3.93 8.33
CA ASP A 252 5.25 -4.02 9.74
C ASP A 252 5.50 -2.67 10.42
N LEU A 253 4.41 -1.98 10.76
CA LEU A 253 4.43 -0.68 11.41
C LEU A 253 4.40 -0.83 12.94
N LYS A 254 5.28 -0.13 13.65
CA LYS A 254 5.34 -0.09 15.12
C LYS A 254 4.20 0.80 15.68
N GLN A 255 2.97 0.38 15.44
CA GLN A 255 1.74 1.02 15.91
C GLN A 255 0.74 -0.04 16.39
N GLU A 256 -0.11 0.32 17.33
CA GLU A 256 -1.14 -0.56 17.91
C GLU A 256 -2.54 -0.03 17.61
N ILE A 257 -3.53 -0.91 17.56
CA ILE A 257 -4.94 -0.50 17.54
C ILE A 257 -5.36 -0.12 18.97
N PRO A 258 -6.14 0.94 19.17
CA PRO A 258 -6.69 1.24 20.49
C PRO A 258 -7.52 0.06 21.02
N LYS A 259 -7.30 -0.33 22.28
CA LYS A 259 -8.17 -1.30 22.95
C LYS A 259 -9.57 -0.70 23.07
N LYS A 260 -10.62 -1.47 22.72
CA LYS A 260 -12.00 -1.09 23.07
C LYS A 260 -12.10 -1.01 24.59
N LYS A 261 -12.44 0.15 25.15
CA LYS A 261 -12.89 0.22 26.55
C LYS A 261 -14.21 -0.56 26.62
N ARG A 262 -14.29 -1.60 27.45
CA ARG A 262 -15.60 -2.13 27.88
C ARG A 262 -16.29 -0.97 28.60
N ARG A 263 -17.46 -0.54 28.13
CA ARG A 263 -18.37 0.22 28.98
C ARG A 263 -18.67 -0.71 30.16
N LYS A 264 -18.42 -0.25 31.40
CA LYS A 264 -19.10 -0.86 32.53
C LYS A 264 -20.57 -0.58 32.25
N GLU A 265 -21.35 -1.62 32.01
CA GLU A 265 -22.78 -1.52 32.21
C GLU A 265 -22.93 -1.19 33.70
N ASP A 266 -23.47 -0.01 33.97
CA ASP A 266 -23.82 0.38 35.32
C ASP A 266 -24.82 -0.68 35.80
N ALA A 267 -24.41 -1.46 36.79
CA ALA A 267 -25.28 -2.39 37.47
C ALA A 267 -26.33 -1.55 38.21
N THR A 268 -27.52 -1.49 37.63
CA THR A 268 -28.72 -0.98 38.27
C THR A 268 -29.13 -1.88 39.43
#